data_AF-A0A2S2R0J8-F1
#
_entry.id   AF-A0A2S2R0J8-F1
#
_cell.length_a   1.000
_cell.length_b   1.000
_cell.length_c   1.000
_cell.angle_alpha   90.00
_cell.angle_beta   90.00
_cell.angle_gamma   90.00
#
_symmetry.space_group_name_H-M   'P 1'
#
loop_
_entity.id
_entity.type
_entity.pdbx_description
1 polymer ?
#
loop_
_entity_poly.entity_id
_entity_poly.type
_entity_poly.pdbx_seq_one_letter_code
_entity_poly.pdbx_strand_id
1 'polypeptide(L)'
;VFKKTCGEKKDADFQAAEDYLNNCIASSNYAPDDVYNSDETGLYYRALPDSIFDFKGTTVNGCKKQKQRLTILLVCNMSGTDKRRSLIIGKSKNPRCFRSVKTLPVDYYANSNAWMTSIIFTEFLLKWDREIKKVRRILLLLDNCTAHPNLQNLENIDFKFFLESTG
;
A
#
# COMPACT_ATOMS: atom_id res chain seq x y z
N VAL A 1 -7.02 -31.11 11.91
CA VAL A 1 -5.92 -30.12 11.95
C VAL A 1 -6.05 -29.22 10.74
N PHE A 2 -6.36 -27.93 10.94
CA PHE A 2 -6.30 -26.96 9.83
C PHE A 2 -4.83 -26.64 9.55
N LYS A 3 -4.33 -27.00 8.37
CA LYS A 3 -3.01 -26.54 7.91
C LYS A 3 -3.25 -25.61 6.73
N LYS A 4 -2.98 -24.33 6.94
CA LYS A 4 -3.04 -23.30 5.92
C LYS A 4 -1.74 -22.53 5.93
N THR A 5 -1.01 -22.57 4.83
CA THR A 5 0.07 -21.64 4.52
C THR A 5 -0.54 -20.48 3.73
N CYS A 6 -0.55 -19.29 4.31
CA CYS A 6 -0.94 -18.05 3.65
C CYS A 6 0.19 -17.04 3.91
N GLY A 7 0.80 -16.54 2.85
CA GLY A 7 1.94 -15.65 2.89
C GLY A 7 3.10 -16.22 2.06
N GLU A 8 3.72 -15.39 1.24
CA GLU A 8 5.08 -15.66 0.78
C GLU A 8 5.95 -15.85 2.03
N LYS A 9 6.44 -17.06 2.21
CA LYS A 9 7.45 -17.38 3.22
C LYS A 9 8.81 -17.01 2.65
N LYS A 10 9.06 -15.72 2.47
CA LYS A 10 10.43 -15.21 2.48
C LYS A 10 10.61 -14.55 3.84
N ASP A 11 11.55 -15.06 4.62
CA ASP A 11 12.00 -14.36 5.82
C ASP A 11 12.54 -12.99 5.40
N ALA A 12 12.31 -11.97 6.22
CA ALA A 12 12.84 -10.65 5.95
C ALA A 12 14.38 -10.71 5.87
N ASP A 13 14.95 -10.21 4.78
CA ASP A 13 16.40 -10.11 4.64
C ASP A 13 16.90 -8.90 5.43
N PHE A 14 17.18 -9.13 6.71
CA PHE A 14 17.66 -8.08 7.62
C PHE A 14 19.01 -7.51 7.18
N GLN A 15 19.87 -8.32 6.54
CA GLN A 15 21.18 -7.87 6.07
C GLN A 15 21.02 -6.93 4.88
N ALA A 16 20.21 -7.30 3.89
CA ALA A 16 19.92 -6.42 2.76
C ALA A 16 19.24 -5.12 3.22
N ALA A 17 18.37 -5.19 4.22
CA ALA A 17 17.73 -4.00 4.79
C ALA A 17 18.75 -3.07 5.48
N GLU A 18 19.66 -3.62 6.28
CA GLU A 18 20.73 -2.86 6.95
C GLU A 18 21.71 -2.26 5.94
N ASP A 19 22.10 -3.03 4.93
CA ASP A 19 22.96 -2.57 3.84
C ASP A 19 22.27 -1.45 3.04
N TYR A 20 20.96 -1.53 2.79
CA TYR A 20 20.20 -0.48 2.12
C TYR A 20 20.10 0.79 2.99
N LEU A 21 19.89 0.62 4.30
CA LEU A 21 19.87 1.74 5.25
C LEU A 21 21.20 2.51 5.22
N ASN A 22 22.31 1.78 5.32
CA ASN A 22 23.65 2.36 5.40
C ASN A 22 24.13 2.92 4.05
N ASN A 23 23.88 2.22 2.95
CA ASN A 23 24.42 2.61 1.64
C ASN A 23 23.51 3.55 0.86
N CYS A 24 22.19 3.46 1.02
CA CYS A 24 21.23 4.21 0.19
C CYS A 24 20.51 5.33 0.94
N ILE A 25 20.16 5.13 2.22
CA ILE A 25 19.42 6.11 3.03
C ILE A 25 20.39 7.05 3.74
N ALA A 26 21.41 6.53 4.44
CA ALA A 26 22.38 7.38 5.13
C ALA A 26 23.19 8.28 4.16
N SER A 27 23.38 7.85 2.91
CA SER A 27 24.05 8.63 1.86
C SER A 27 23.14 9.68 1.18
N SER A 28 21.83 9.68 1.47
CA SER A 28 20.85 10.49 0.76
C SER A 28 20.75 11.95 1.23
N ASN A 29 21.47 12.34 2.30
CA ASN A 29 21.44 13.66 2.94
C ASN A 29 20.06 14.11 3.46
N TYR A 30 19.07 13.21 3.53
CA TYR A 30 17.76 13.48 4.11
C TYR A 30 17.76 13.25 5.63
N ALA A 31 17.06 14.11 6.37
CA ALA A 31 16.79 13.87 7.78
C ALA A 31 15.81 12.68 7.94
N PRO A 32 15.82 11.94 9.05
CA PRO A 32 14.87 10.83 9.28
C PRO A 32 13.40 11.26 9.16
N ASP A 33 13.07 12.51 9.49
CA ASP A 33 11.71 13.02 9.35
C ASP A 33 11.28 13.26 7.90
N ASP A 34 12.23 13.32 6.97
CA ASP A 34 12.06 13.56 5.53
C ASP A 34 12.23 12.28 4.69
N VAL A 35 12.53 11.14 5.31
CA VAL A 35 12.55 9.83 4.65
C VAL A 35 11.24 9.12 4.93
N TYR A 36 10.50 8.79 3.88
CA TYR A 36 9.21 8.10 3.96
C TYR A 36 9.29 6.74 3.31
N ASN A 37 8.59 5.78 3.90
CA ASN A 37 8.30 4.48 3.27
C ASN A 37 6.81 4.41 2.93
N SER A 38 6.48 3.77 1.81
CA SER A 38 5.09 3.42 1.49
C SER A 38 4.93 1.96 1.18
N ASP A 39 3.82 1.38 1.62
CA ASP A 39 3.50 -0.02 1.36
C ASP A 39 2.00 -0.22 1.10
N GLU A 40 1.66 -1.18 0.24
CA GLU A 40 0.29 -1.53 -0.14
C GLU A 40 -0.17 -2.83 0.50
N THR A 41 -1.33 -2.78 1.19
CA THR A 41 -1.96 -3.98 1.74
C THR A 41 -3.37 -4.20 1.21
N GLY A 42 -3.75 -5.48 1.04
CA GLY A 42 -5.07 -5.89 0.60
C GLY A 42 -5.98 -6.28 1.77
N LEU A 43 -7.07 -5.55 1.98
CA LEU A 43 -8.09 -5.87 2.98
C LEU A 43 -9.26 -6.65 2.36
N TYR A 44 -9.46 -7.88 2.80
CA TYR A 44 -10.58 -8.73 2.37
C TYR A 44 -11.69 -8.78 3.43
N TYR A 45 -12.56 -7.77 3.44
CA TYR A 45 -13.54 -7.55 4.51
C TYR A 45 -14.79 -8.43 4.45
N ARG A 46 -14.98 -9.21 3.37
CA ARG A 46 -16.07 -10.22 3.25
C ARG A 46 -15.56 -11.64 3.00
N ALA A 47 -14.27 -11.87 3.25
CA ALA A 47 -13.73 -13.21 3.12
C ALA A 47 -14.36 -14.13 4.18
N LEU A 48 -14.95 -15.23 3.73
CA LEU A 48 -15.27 -16.35 4.61
C LEU A 48 -13.99 -17.11 4.99
N PRO A 49 -13.95 -17.78 6.15
CA PRO A 49 -12.90 -18.73 6.47
C PRO A 49 -12.73 -19.74 5.34
N ASP A 50 -11.48 -20.11 5.03
CA ASP A 50 -11.20 -21.04 3.93
C ASP A 50 -11.69 -22.47 4.20
N SER A 51 -12.08 -22.75 5.44
CA SER A 51 -12.66 -24.02 5.88
C SER A 51 -13.81 -23.73 6.83
N ILE A 52 -15.01 -24.15 6.44
CA ILE A 52 -16.19 -24.17 7.31
C ILE A 52 -16.12 -25.49 8.11
N PHE A 53 -16.49 -25.46 9.39
CA PHE A 53 -16.59 -26.67 10.20
C PHE A 53 -17.72 -27.55 9.65
N ASP A 54 -17.37 -28.73 9.13
CA ASP A 54 -18.34 -29.70 8.64
C ASP A 54 -19.02 -30.37 9.83
N PHE A 55 -20.28 -30.02 10.11
CA PHE A 55 -21.14 -30.89 10.90
C PHE A 55 -21.51 -32.08 10.01
N LYS A 56 -21.20 -33.31 10.45
CA LYS A 56 -21.55 -34.55 9.75
C LYS A 56 -23.01 -34.50 9.27
N GLY A 57 -23.22 -34.40 7.95
CA GLY A 57 -24.53 -34.54 7.33
C GLY A 57 -25.04 -33.35 6.49
N THR A 58 -24.35 -32.20 6.45
CA THR A 58 -24.75 -31.09 5.58
C THR A 58 -23.91 -31.04 4.30
N THR A 59 -24.54 -31.28 3.15
CA THR A 59 -23.96 -30.99 1.84
C THR A 59 -23.85 -29.46 1.67
N VAL A 60 -22.67 -28.90 1.94
CA VAL A 60 -22.42 -27.47 1.72
C VAL A 60 -22.22 -27.24 0.22
N ASN A 61 -23.29 -26.86 -0.48
CA ASN A 61 -23.19 -26.38 -1.86
C ASN A 61 -22.19 -25.22 -1.94
N GLY A 62 -21.21 -25.32 -2.85
CA GLY A 62 -20.05 -24.43 -2.90
C GLY A 62 -20.41 -22.94 -2.78
N CYS A 63 -20.12 -22.34 -1.62
CA CYS A 63 -20.25 -20.91 -1.46
C CYS A 63 -19.17 -20.22 -2.32
N LYS A 64 -19.59 -19.48 -3.36
CA LYS A 64 -18.68 -18.59 -4.08
C LYS A 64 -18.01 -17.66 -3.06
N LYS A 65 -16.69 -17.77 -2.90
CA LYS A 65 -15.91 -16.88 -2.03
C LYS A 65 -16.15 -15.43 -2.48
N GLN A 66 -16.96 -14.66 -1.73
CA GLN A 66 -17.12 -13.23 -1.98
C GLN A 66 -15.88 -12.50 -1.47
N LYS A 67 -14.78 -12.58 -2.22
CA LYS A 67 -13.57 -11.81 -1.93
C LYS A 67 -13.77 -10.37 -2.38
N GLN A 68 -14.47 -9.58 -1.57
CA GLN A 68 -14.45 -8.12 -1.73
C GLN A 68 -13.15 -7.61 -1.12
N ARG A 69 -12.32 -7.00 -1.98
CA ARG A 69 -11.01 -6.44 -1.66
C ARG A 69 -11.09 -4.92 -1.63
N LEU A 70 -10.41 -4.32 -0.67
CA LEU A 70 -9.91 -2.95 -0.74
C LEU A 70 -8.37 -3.03 -0.82
N THR A 71 -7.75 -2.12 -1.55
CA THR A 71 -6.31 -1.90 -1.46
C THR A 71 -6.06 -0.63 -0.66
N ILE A 72 -5.11 -0.69 0.26
CA ILE A 72 -4.79 0.38 1.21
C ILE A 72 -3.31 0.71 1.00
N LEU A 73 -3.00 1.94 0.61
CA LEU A 73 -1.64 2.48 0.61
C LEU A 73 -1.42 3.23 1.93
N LEU A 74 -0.37 2.82 2.65
CA LEU A 74 0.06 3.43 3.90
C LEU A 74 1.42 4.08 3.69
N VAL A 75 1.62 5.27 4.27
CA VAL A 75 2.87 6.01 4.16
C VAL A 75 3.24 6.61 5.51
N CYS A 76 4.49 6.43 5.93
CA CYS A 76 5.01 6.90 7.21
C CYS A 76 6.47 7.36 7.05
N ASN A 77 6.87 8.40 7.78
CA ASN A 77 8.28 8.76 7.85
C ASN A 77 9.09 7.80 8.73
N MET A 78 10.40 7.82 8.59
CA MET A 78 11.33 6.92 9.26
C MET A 78 11.30 7.09 10.78
N SER A 79 11.08 8.30 11.29
CA SER A 79 10.93 8.54 12.73
C SER A 79 9.57 8.13 13.30
N GLY A 80 8.58 7.83 12.45
CA GLY A 80 7.23 7.45 12.86
C GLY A 80 6.35 8.62 13.35
N THR A 81 6.85 9.85 13.27
CA THR A 81 6.19 11.07 13.75
C THR A 81 5.14 11.60 12.78
N ASP A 82 5.30 11.33 11.48
CA ASP A 82 4.38 11.75 10.43
C ASP A 82 3.82 10.54 9.69
N LYS A 83 2.50 10.41 9.74
CA LYS A 83 1.72 9.38 9.05
C LYS A 83 0.77 10.06 8.08
N ARG A 84 0.97 9.79 6.80
CA ARG A 84 0.13 10.39 5.76
C ARG A 84 -1.28 9.81 5.84
N ARG A 85 -2.25 10.61 5.41
CA ARG A 85 -3.61 10.14 5.15
C ARG A 85 -3.55 8.94 4.21
N SER A 86 -4.14 7.82 4.64
CA SER A 86 -4.16 6.60 3.83
C SER A 86 -4.98 6.77 2.57
N LEU A 87 -4.54 6.11 1.49
CA LEU A 87 -5.28 6.03 0.24
C LEU A 87 -5.95 4.65 0.15
N ILE A 88 -7.27 4.65 -0.09
CA ILE A 88 -8.09 3.45 -0.20
C ILE A 88 -8.61 3.31 -1.62
N ILE A 89 -8.44 2.13 -2.22
CA ILE A 89 -8.95 1.79 -3.54
C ILE A 89 -10.03 0.72 -3.40
N GLY A 90 -11.25 1.07 -3.80
CA GLY A 90 -12.38 0.13 -3.88
C GLY A 90 -12.84 -0.11 -5.31
N LYS A 91 -13.83 -1.00 -5.49
CA LYS A 91 -14.39 -1.31 -6.81
C LYS A 91 -15.32 -0.25 -7.38
N SER A 92 -16.12 0.37 -6.50
CA SER A 92 -17.20 1.27 -6.92
C SER A 92 -16.78 2.72 -6.71
N LYS A 93 -17.04 3.59 -7.69
CA LYS A 93 -16.81 5.03 -7.54
C LYS A 93 -17.62 5.64 -6.39
N ASN A 94 -18.86 5.19 -6.23
CA ASN A 94 -19.77 5.64 -5.18
C ASN A 94 -20.34 4.44 -4.41
N PRO A 95 -19.58 3.86 -3.46
CA PRO A 95 -20.06 2.79 -2.61
C PRO A 95 -21.34 3.21 -1.87
N ARG A 96 -22.30 2.29 -1.76
CA ARG A 96 -23.57 2.57 -1.04
C ARG A 96 -23.35 2.99 0.42
N CYS A 97 -22.29 2.51 1.06
CA CYS A 97 -21.94 2.90 2.43
C CYS A 97 -21.46 4.36 2.55
N PHE A 98 -21.16 5.05 1.45
CA PHE A 98 -20.84 6.47 1.46
C PHE A 98 -22.09 7.35 1.33
N ARG A 99 -23.29 6.76 1.21
CA ARG A 99 -24.54 7.53 1.18
C ARG A 99 -24.65 8.35 2.46
N SER A 100 -24.79 9.67 2.30
CA SER A 100 -24.86 10.64 3.40
C SER A 100 -23.54 10.89 4.16
N VAL A 101 -22.42 10.35 3.68
CA VAL A 101 -21.09 10.69 4.21
C VAL A 101 -20.59 11.94 3.49
N LYS A 102 -20.39 13.04 4.24
CA LYS A 102 -19.94 14.32 3.69
C LYS A 102 -18.42 14.39 3.50
N THR A 103 -17.67 13.79 4.42
CA THR A 103 -16.20 13.81 4.42
C THR A 103 -15.67 12.44 4.82
N LEU A 104 -14.55 12.05 4.21
CA LEU A 104 -13.83 10.83 4.57
C LEU A 104 -12.50 11.22 5.23
N PRO A 105 -12.06 10.46 6.26
CA PRO A 105 -10.74 10.64 6.87
C PRO A 105 -9.61 10.10 5.99
N VAL A 106 -9.94 9.49 4.84
CA VAL A 106 -9.03 8.85 3.90
C VAL A 106 -9.26 9.40 2.50
N ASP A 107 -8.26 9.26 1.63
CA ASP A 107 -8.44 9.49 0.20
C ASP A 107 -9.02 8.22 -0.44
N TYR A 108 -10.11 8.35 -1.21
CA TYR A 108 -10.76 7.20 -1.83
C TYR A 108 -10.71 7.28 -3.35
N TYR A 109 -10.22 6.20 -3.95
CA TYR A 109 -10.19 5.99 -5.39
C TYR A 109 -10.99 4.73 -5.75
N ALA A 110 -11.44 4.67 -7.00
CA ALA A 110 -12.16 3.52 -7.50
C ALA A 110 -11.48 2.94 -8.74
N ASN A 111 -11.29 1.63 -8.71
CA ASN A 111 -10.78 0.84 -9.82
C ASN A 111 -11.55 -0.49 -9.88
N SER A 112 -11.97 -0.96 -11.05
CA SER A 112 -12.87 -2.11 -11.20
C SER A 112 -12.35 -3.40 -10.53
N ASN A 113 -11.04 -3.58 -10.50
CA ASN A 113 -10.37 -4.69 -9.82
C ASN A 113 -9.96 -4.38 -8.36
N ALA A 114 -10.08 -3.12 -7.92
CA ALA A 114 -9.64 -2.58 -6.63
C ALA A 114 -8.12 -2.69 -6.36
N TRP A 115 -7.29 -2.69 -7.41
CA TRP A 115 -5.83 -2.65 -7.31
C TRP A 115 -5.28 -1.24 -7.54
N MET A 116 -4.05 -1.02 -7.06
CA MET A 116 -3.24 0.15 -7.43
C MET A 116 -2.98 0.16 -8.94
N THR A 117 -2.97 1.35 -9.54
CA THR A 117 -2.57 1.57 -10.93
C THR A 117 -1.58 2.72 -10.98
N SER A 118 -0.78 2.76 -12.04
CA SER A 118 0.14 3.88 -12.29
C SER A 118 -0.56 5.23 -12.34
N ILE A 119 -1.79 5.29 -12.86
CA ILE A 119 -2.59 6.52 -12.90
C ILE A 119 -2.96 6.97 -11.48
N ILE A 120 -3.52 6.07 -10.66
CA ILE A 120 -3.92 6.41 -9.28
C ILE A 120 -2.70 6.81 -8.45
N PHE A 121 -1.61 6.08 -8.59
CA PHE A 121 -0.36 6.36 -7.88
C PHE A 121 0.25 7.71 -8.32
N THR A 122 0.22 8.01 -9.61
CA THR A 122 0.68 9.31 -10.14
C THR A 122 -0.15 10.47 -9.60
N GLU A 123 -1.48 10.34 -9.59
CA GLU A 123 -2.37 11.37 -9.02
C GLU A 123 -2.10 11.59 -7.52
N PHE A 124 -1.88 10.50 -6.79
CA PHE A 124 -1.48 10.54 -5.38
C PHE A 124 -0.17 11.30 -5.17
N LEU A 125 0.88 10.98 -5.94
CA LEU A 125 2.18 11.63 -5.83
C LEU A 125 2.11 13.11 -6.22
N LEU A 126 1.45 13.46 -7.33
CA LEU A 126 1.28 14.86 -7.75
C LEU A 126 0.48 15.68 -6.74
N LYS A 127 -0.50 15.06 -6.07
CA LYS A 127 -1.24 15.72 -4.99
C LYS A 127 -0.32 15.94 -3.79
N TRP A 128 0.46 14.93 -3.39
CA TRP A 128 1.40 15.05 -2.28
C TRP A 128 2.47 16.10 -2.54
N ASP A 129 3.08 16.09 -3.72
CA ASP A 129 4.14 17.03 -4.10
C ASP A 129 3.69 18.49 -3.96
N ARG A 130 2.43 18.79 -4.31
CA ARG A 130 1.80 20.11 -4.16
C ARG A 130 1.49 20.49 -2.71
N GLU A 131 1.28 19.53 -1.82
CA GLU A 131 1.01 19.77 -0.39
C GLU A 131 2.30 20.07 0.39
N ILE A 132 3.45 19.62 -0.12
CA ILE A 132 4.74 19.89 0.51
C ILE A 132 5.11 21.37 0.33
N LYS A 133 5.59 21.98 1.41
CA LYS A 133 6.10 23.36 1.36
C LYS A 133 7.37 23.41 0.51
N LYS A 134 7.49 24.38 -0.40
CA LYS A 134 8.63 24.55 -1.33
C LYS A 134 10.04 24.58 -0.72
N VAL A 135 10.17 24.72 0.59
CA VAL A 135 11.47 24.69 1.31
C VAL A 135 11.84 23.32 1.86
N ARG A 136 10.99 22.31 1.65
CA ARG A 136 11.17 20.94 2.15
C ARG A 136 11.18 19.99 0.95
N ARG A 137 12.20 19.15 0.87
CA ARG A 137 12.21 17.98 -0.02
C ARG A 137 12.16 16.71 0.82
N ILE A 138 11.57 15.66 0.29
CA ILE A 138 11.49 14.36 0.96
C ILE A 138 11.97 13.25 0.04
N LEU A 139 12.44 12.16 0.64
CA LEU A 139 12.75 10.91 -0.03
C LEU A 139 11.65 9.89 0.23
N LEU A 140 11.02 9.38 -0.82
CA LEU A 140 10.04 8.30 -0.76
C LEU A 140 10.65 6.98 -1.22
N LEU A 141 10.61 5.97 -0.35
CA LEU A 141 11.03 4.61 -0.65
C LEU A 141 9.83 3.81 -1.14
N LEU A 142 10.01 3.16 -2.29
CA LEU A 142 8.97 2.39 -3.01
C LEU A 142 9.44 0.97 -3.28
N ASP A 143 8.52 0.01 -3.20
CA ASP A 143 8.75 -1.31 -3.77
C ASP A 143 8.84 -1.24 -5.30
N ASN A 144 9.61 -2.12 -5.93
CA ASN A 144 9.74 -2.16 -7.38
C ASN A 144 8.47 -2.78 -8.01
N CYS A 145 7.41 -1.97 -8.08
CA CYS A 145 6.13 -2.39 -8.62
C CYS A 145 5.87 -1.72 -9.98
N THR A 146 5.34 -2.48 -10.94
CA THR A 146 4.90 -1.95 -12.26
C THR A 146 3.84 -0.83 -12.15
N ALA A 147 3.16 -0.72 -11.00
CA ALA A 147 2.23 0.36 -10.72
C ALA A 147 2.91 1.68 -10.34
N HIS A 148 4.23 1.73 -10.21
CA HIS A 148 4.99 2.94 -9.88
C HIS A 148 5.74 3.43 -11.14
N PRO A 149 5.14 4.36 -11.92
CA PRO A 149 5.80 4.86 -13.12
C PRO A 149 7.00 5.73 -12.76
N ASN A 150 7.99 5.79 -13.65
CA ASN A 150 9.12 6.70 -13.52
C ASN A 150 8.65 8.15 -13.82
N LEU A 151 8.20 8.85 -12.78
CA LEU A 151 7.73 10.23 -12.88
C LEU A 151 8.90 11.21 -12.84
N GLN A 152 9.00 12.08 -13.84
CA GLN A 152 10.12 13.03 -13.97
C GLN A 152 9.77 14.47 -13.55
N ASN A 153 8.54 14.74 -13.09
CA ASN A 153 8.02 16.10 -12.90
C ASN A 153 7.58 16.40 -11.45
N LEU A 154 8.28 15.89 -10.44
CA LEU A 154 8.02 16.21 -9.03
C LEU A 154 9.03 17.26 -8.54
N GLU A 155 8.55 18.29 -7.84
CA GLU A 155 9.40 19.39 -7.35
C GLU A 155 10.02 19.08 -5.98
N ASN A 156 9.26 18.40 -5.11
CA ASN A 156 9.54 18.25 -3.69
C ASN A 156 9.74 16.78 -3.26
N ILE A 157 9.36 15.82 -4.10
CA ILE A 157 9.48 14.38 -3.80
C ILE A 157 10.53 13.74 -4.71
N ASP A 158 11.61 13.27 -4.11
CA ASP A 158 12.49 12.30 -4.74
C ASP A 158 12.01 10.90 -4.36
N PHE A 159 12.09 9.92 -5.26
CA PHE A 159 11.77 8.54 -4.93
C PHE A 159 12.90 7.58 -5.33
N LYS A 160 13.08 6.53 -4.52
CA LYS A 160 14.00 5.43 -4.79
C LYS A 160 13.24 4.12 -4.67
N PHE A 161 13.48 3.22 -5.61
CA PHE A 161 13.02 1.85 -5.52
C PHE A 161 13.93 1.04 -4.60
N PHE A 162 13.35 0.09 -3.88
CA PHE A 162 14.13 -0.97 -3.27
C PHE A 162 14.81 -1.79 -4.37
N LEU A 163 16.03 -2.25 -4.13
CA LEU A 163 16.71 -3.16 -5.05
C LEU A 163 15.85 -4.42 -5.17
N GLU A 164 15.70 -4.94 -6.40
CA GLU A 164 14.96 -6.18 -6.63
C GLU A 164 15.48 -7.24 -5.67
N SER A 165 14.58 -7.85 -4.88
CA SER A 165 14.92 -9.07 -4.20
C SER A 165 15.16 -10.12 -5.28
N THR A 166 16.41 -10.34 -5.68
CA THR A 166 16.80 -11.48 -6.50
C THR A 166 16.30 -12.72 -5.77
N GLY A 167 15.19 -13.27 -6.26
CA GLY A 167 14.57 -14.50 -5.79
C GLY A 167 14.66 -15.55 -6.87
#